data_AF-A0A9W6ZCW6-F1
#
_entry.id   AF-A0A9W6ZCW6-F1
#
_cell.length_a   1.000
_cell.length_b   1.000
_cell.length_c   1.000
_cell.angle_alpha   90.00
_cell.angle_beta   90.00
_cell.angle_gamma   90.00
#
_symmetry.space_group_name_H-M   'P 1'
#
loop_
_entity.id
_entity.type
_entity.pdbx_description
1 polymer ?
#
loop_
_entity_poly.entity_id
_entity_poly.type
_entity_poly.pdbx_seq_one_letter_code
_entity_poly.pdbx_strand_id
1 'polypeptide(L)'
;MKSTVFTILIQSIVVLSAFHDITPNSANGSNSTVTKPTKPFYTPFETVTSPPSLPPIPRPTWLVITSSIPTGLLWYGYYKFSIEEELFQLELSQTGKVSGAGGYGTLIAFSITFLLGLLLRPLSLETSNTILLSSNIYILLSQLNLYIRINELYAKKGEDEPLHAWWALLPPPVDVVVGLRQIHFLAKYAADERDLVWEKDPISEWMFPFISSPRFTLKEFITQPKRWFFFTSKIKDIEL
;
A
#
# COMPACT_ATOMS: atom_id res chain seq x y z
N MET A 1 -16.33 9.20 -18.11
CA MET A 1 -16.74 8.32 -16.99
C MET A 1 -16.82 6.83 -17.33
N LYS A 2 -17.29 6.40 -18.51
CA LYS A 2 -17.37 4.96 -18.87
C LYS A 2 -16.00 4.28 -19.11
N SER A 3 -14.97 5.03 -19.51
CA SER A 3 -13.64 4.49 -19.83
C SER A 3 -12.84 4.07 -18.58
N THR A 4 -12.85 4.87 -17.52
CA THR A 4 -12.07 4.59 -16.29
C THR A 4 -12.56 3.36 -15.53
N VAL A 5 -13.88 3.16 -15.46
CA VAL A 5 -14.47 1.98 -14.81
C VAL A 5 -14.16 0.71 -15.60
N PHE A 6 -14.11 0.79 -16.93
CA PHE A 6 -13.77 -0.33 -17.80
C PHE A 6 -12.29 -0.73 -17.68
N THR A 7 -11.38 0.24 -17.56
CA THR A 7 -9.95 -0.02 -17.32
C THR A 7 -9.70 -0.67 -15.96
N ILE A 8 -10.40 -0.22 -14.91
CA ILE A 8 -10.33 -0.85 -13.58
C ILE A 8 -10.89 -2.27 -13.62
N LEU A 9 -11.98 -2.51 -14.38
CA LEU A 9 -12.55 -3.86 -14.53
C LEU A 9 -11.59 -4.81 -15.26
N ILE A 10 -10.94 -4.35 -16.33
CA ILE A 10 -9.97 -5.17 -17.09
C ILE A 10 -8.73 -5.47 -16.25
N GLN A 11 -8.20 -4.50 -15.49
CA GLN A 11 -7.09 -4.74 -14.57
C GLN A 11 -7.50 -5.73 -13.46
N SER A 12 -8.74 -5.67 -12.98
CA SER A 12 -9.27 -6.61 -12.00
C SER A 12 -9.41 -8.04 -12.56
N ILE A 13 -9.82 -8.19 -13.83
CA ILE A 13 -9.94 -9.50 -14.51
C ILE A 13 -8.57 -10.14 -14.74
N VAL A 14 -7.55 -9.36 -15.15
CA VAL A 14 -6.17 -9.86 -15.35
C VAL A 14 -5.55 -10.30 -14.02
N VAL A 15 -5.84 -9.57 -12.94
CA VAL A 15 -5.43 -9.95 -11.58
C VAL A 15 -6.15 -11.22 -11.12
N LEU A 16 -7.46 -11.35 -11.37
CA LEU A 16 -8.23 -12.56 -11.04
C LEU A 16 -7.79 -13.81 -11.83
N SER A 17 -7.42 -13.69 -13.09
CA SER A 17 -6.94 -14.85 -13.88
C SER A 17 -5.58 -15.35 -13.42
N ALA A 18 -4.72 -14.48 -12.87
CA ALA A 18 -3.45 -14.88 -12.27
C ALA A 18 -3.60 -15.64 -10.93
N PHE A 19 -4.75 -15.52 -10.25
CA PHE A 19 -5.01 -16.21 -8.99
C PHE A 19 -5.48 -17.65 -9.13
N HIS A 20 -5.93 -18.07 -10.32
CA HIS A 20 -6.40 -19.45 -10.52
C HIS A 20 -5.25 -20.47 -10.63
N ASP A 21 -4.03 -20.01 -10.91
CA ASP A 21 -2.84 -20.87 -11.13
C ASP A 21 -1.95 -21.06 -9.89
N ILE A 22 -2.31 -20.50 -8.73
CA ILE A 22 -1.50 -20.59 -7.51
C ILE A 22 -2.01 -21.72 -6.61
N THR A 23 -1.63 -22.96 -6.93
CA THR A 23 -1.60 -24.05 -5.94
C THR A 23 -0.19 -24.13 -5.34
N PRO A 24 -0.02 -24.12 -4.01
CA PRO A 24 1.30 -24.24 -3.41
C PRO A 24 1.83 -25.67 -3.55
N ASN A 25 2.82 -25.87 -4.40
CA ASN A 25 3.64 -27.09 -4.40
C ASN A 25 4.54 -27.08 -3.17
N SER A 26 4.30 -28.03 -2.26
CA SER A 26 5.18 -28.34 -1.13
C SER A 26 6.52 -28.86 -1.64
N ALA A 27 7.61 -28.17 -1.31
CA ALA A 27 8.97 -28.64 -1.55
C ALA A 27 9.73 -28.74 -0.22
N ASN A 28 10.00 -29.97 0.17
CA ASN A 28 10.86 -30.40 1.27
C ASN A 28 12.33 -30.02 1.00
N GLY A 29 13.02 -29.48 2.00
CA GLY A 29 14.47 -29.22 1.93
C GLY A 29 15.02 -28.68 3.25
N SER A 30 15.54 -29.58 4.10
CA SER A 30 16.19 -29.27 5.36
C SER A 30 17.54 -28.58 5.16
N ASN A 31 17.78 -27.47 5.86
CA ASN A 31 19.10 -27.10 6.41
C ASN A 31 18.93 -26.12 7.56
N SER A 32 19.65 -26.41 8.64
CA SER A 32 19.55 -25.80 9.96
C SER A 32 20.24 -24.44 10.06
N THR A 33 19.47 -23.40 10.41
CA THR A 33 19.95 -22.10 10.87
C THR A 33 19.07 -21.63 12.02
N VAL A 34 19.70 -21.09 13.07
CA VAL A 34 19.13 -20.57 14.32
C VAL A 34 17.69 -20.06 14.17
N THR A 35 16.72 -20.84 14.67
CA THR A 35 15.31 -20.49 14.60
C THR A 35 14.97 -19.44 15.66
N LYS A 36 14.79 -18.18 15.23
CA LYS A 36 14.00 -17.21 16.00
C LYS A 36 12.67 -17.88 16.38
N PRO A 37 12.16 -17.73 17.62
CA PRO A 37 10.89 -18.32 18.01
C PRO A 37 9.77 -17.80 17.11
N THR A 38 9.19 -18.69 16.32
CA THR A 38 8.06 -18.42 15.42
C THR A 38 6.80 -18.16 16.24
N LYS A 39 6.45 -16.90 16.46
CA LYS A 39 5.08 -16.55 16.84
C LYS A 39 4.16 -16.91 15.66
N PRO A 40 3.04 -17.59 15.88
CA PRO A 40 2.16 -17.99 14.80
C PRO A 40 1.66 -16.76 14.04
N PHE A 41 1.63 -16.89 12.72
CA PHE A 41 0.96 -15.95 11.83
C PHE A 41 -0.50 -15.78 12.28
N TYR A 42 -1.01 -14.55 12.29
CA TYR A 42 -2.45 -14.36 12.22
C TYR A 42 -2.96 -15.03 10.94
N THR A 43 -4.09 -15.72 10.98
CA THR A 43 -4.71 -16.18 9.73
C THR A 43 -5.00 -14.98 8.83
N PRO A 44 -5.02 -15.12 7.49
CA PRO A 44 -5.28 -14.00 6.58
C PRO A 44 -6.52 -13.19 6.96
N PHE A 45 -7.58 -13.88 7.41
CA PHE A 45 -8.80 -13.26 7.88
C PHE A 45 -8.59 -12.44 9.16
N GLU A 46 -7.92 -13.01 10.17
CA GLU A 46 -7.60 -12.29 11.40
C GLU A 46 -6.73 -11.07 11.12
N THR A 47 -5.70 -11.18 10.29
CA THR A 47 -4.81 -10.07 9.90
C THR A 47 -5.58 -8.92 9.27
N VAL A 48 -6.52 -9.25 8.38
CA VAL A 48 -7.41 -8.32 7.69
C VAL A 48 -8.32 -7.66 8.71
N THR A 49 -9.06 -8.41 9.51
CA THR A 49 -10.07 -7.84 10.41
C THR A 49 -9.51 -7.25 11.71
N SER A 50 -8.21 -7.40 11.97
CA SER A 50 -7.61 -6.94 13.21
C SER A 50 -7.59 -5.41 13.30
N PRO A 51 -8.06 -4.85 14.43
CA PRO A 51 -8.00 -3.42 14.67
C PRO A 51 -6.55 -2.92 14.70
N PRO A 52 -6.34 -1.60 14.56
CA PRO A 52 -5.02 -0.98 14.71
C PRO A 52 -4.40 -1.39 16.05
N SER A 53 -3.14 -1.82 16.05
CA SER A 53 -2.43 -2.18 17.29
C SER A 53 -0.94 -1.89 17.22
N LEU A 54 -0.30 -1.82 18.38
CA LEU A 54 1.15 -1.71 18.51
C LEU A 54 1.77 -3.02 19.03
N PRO A 55 2.88 -3.50 18.46
CA PRO A 55 3.54 -3.01 17.23
C PRO A 55 2.62 -3.11 15.98
N PRO A 56 2.85 -2.39 14.87
CA PRO A 56 1.97 -2.43 13.69
C PRO A 56 1.70 -3.84 13.18
N ILE A 57 0.53 -4.10 12.57
CA ILE A 57 0.19 -5.43 12.03
C ILE A 57 0.61 -5.51 10.57
N PRO A 58 1.42 -6.51 10.16
CA PRO A 58 1.80 -6.69 8.77
C PRO A 58 0.59 -7.08 7.92
N ARG A 59 0.22 -6.21 6.99
CA ARG A 59 -0.87 -6.44 6.02
C ARG A 59 -0.28 -6.49 4.61
N PRO A 60 0.14 -7.67 4.12
CA PRO A 60 0.84 -7.78 2.84
C PRO A 60 -0.04 -7.35 1.67
N THR A 61 0.59 -6.96 0.56
CA THR A 61 -0.11 -6.32 -0.56
C THR A 61 -1.15 -7.23 -1.18
N TRP A 62 -0.84 -8.53 -1.34
CA TRP A 62 -1.82 -9.51 -1.80
C TRP A 62 -3.11 -9.48 -0.99
N LEU A 63 -2.99 -9.43 0.33
CA LEU A 63 -4.10 -9.48 1.26
C LEU A 63 -4.96 -8.22 1.19
N VAL A 64 -4.32 -7.06 1.03
CA VAL A 64 -5.00 -5.78 0.83
C VAL A 64 -5.75 -5.76 -0.50
N ILE A 65 -5.13 -6.23 -1.59
CA ILE A 65 -5.77 -6.25 -2.91
C ILE A 65 -6.94 -7.23 -2.96
N THR A 66 -6.75 -8.47 -2.52
CA THR A 66 -7.80 -9.50 -2.56
C THR A 66 -9.01 -9.14 -1.70
N SER A 67 -8.81 -8.36 -0.63
CA SER A 67 -9.89 -7.88 0.22
C SER A 67 -10.57 -6.61 -0.33
N SER A 68 -9.83 -5.79 -1.09
CA SER A 68 -10.33 -4.51 -1.64
C SER A 68 -11.12 -4.64 -2.92
N ILE A 69 -10.77 -5.59 -3.80
CA ILE A 69 -11.49 -5.80 -5.07
C ILE A 69 -12.96 -6.20 -4.84
N PRO A 70 -13.29 -7.22 -4.01
CA PRO A 70 -14.67 -7.64 -3.81
C PRO A 70 -15.53 -6.61 -3.09
N THR A 71 -14.89 -5.73 -2.31
CA THR A 71 -15.57 -4.72 -1.48
C THR A 71 -15.61 -3.33 -2.13
N GLY A 72 -15.15 -3.19 -3.39
CA GLY A 72 -15.18 -1.92 -4.11
C GLY A 72 -14.39 -0.81 -3.42
N LEU A 73 -13.20 -1.13 -2.88
CA LEU A 73 -12.30 -0.24 -2.13
C LEU A 73 -12.76 0.10 -0.70
N LEU A 74 -13.91 -0.39 -0.22
CA LEU A 74 -14.28 -0.21 1.20
C LEU A 74 -13.20 -0.76 2.12
N TRP A 75 -12.67 -1.94 1.78
CA TRP A 75 -11.58 -2.54 2.54
C TRP A 75 -10.28 -1.74 2.47
N TYR A 76 -9.99 -1.13 1.31
CA TYR A 76 -8.82 -0.25 1.18
C TYR A 76 -8.95 0.96 2.12
N GLY A 77 -10.16 1.50 2.30
CA GLY A 77 -10.45 2.51 3.32
C GLY A 77 -10.11 2.03 4.72
N TYR A 78 -10.54 0.82 5.12
CA TYR A 78 -10.20 0.24 6.42
C TYR A 78 -8.70 0.01 6.59
N TYR A 79 -8.02 -0.48 5.55
CA TYR A 79 -6.57 -0.60 5.55
C TYR A 79 -5.88 0.76 5.77
N LYS A 80 -6.31 1.81 5.04
CA LYS A 80 -5.77 3.17 5.18
C LYS A 80 -6.02 3.75 6.57
N PHE A 81 -7.17 3.44 7.17
CA PHE A 81 -7.47 3.76 8.56
C PHE A 81 -6.43 3.12 9.49
N SER A 82 -6.24 1.81 9.36
CA SER A 82 -5.40 1.07 10.30
C SER A 82 -3.95 1.51 10.26
N ILE A 83 -3.36 1.71 9.08
CA ILE A 83 -1.96 2.11 8.98
C ILE A 83 -1.71 3.53 9.49
N GLU A 84 -2.62 4.46 9.22
CA GLU A 84 -2.49 5.85 9.69
C GLU A 84 -2.57 5.91 11.21
N GLU A 85 -3.45 5.10 11.80
CA GLU A 85 -3.59 4.99 13.25
C GLU A 85 -2.41 4.28 13.90
N GLU A 86 -1.97 3.14 13.36
CA GLU A 86 -0.80 2.41 13.87
C GLU A 86 0.45 3.28 13.86
N LEU A 87 0.70 4.03 12.79
CA LEU A 87 1.83 4.97 12.72
C LEU A 87 1.67 6.15 13.67
N PHE A 88 0.46 6.69 13.82
CA PHE A 88 0.20 7.77 14.76
C PHE A 88 0.52 7.36 16.20
N GLN A 89 0.03 6.19 16.61
CA GLN A 89 0.30 5.64 17.94
C GLN A 89 1.78 5.28 18.11
N LEU A 90 2.42 4.75 17.06
CA LEU A 90 3.85 4.42 17.09
C LEU A 90 4.70 5.69 17.32
N GLU A 91 4.48 6.75 16.54
CA GLU A 91 5.19 8.02 16.67
C GLU A 91 4.98 8.66 18.04
N LEU A 92 3.74 8.65 18.53
CA LEU A 92 3.39 9.16 19.84
C LEU A 92 4.13 8.38 20.94
N SER A 93 4.19 7.05 20.84
CA SER A 93 4.87 6.19 21.82
C SER A 93 6.40 6.36 21.82
N GLN A 94 7.02 6.60 20.65
CA GLN A 94 8.46 6.68 20.51
C GLN A 94 9.02 8.09 20.75
N THR A 95 8.30 9.13 20.33
CA THR A 95 8.84 10.50 20.26
C THR A 95 8.01 11.53 21.03
N GLY A 96 6.79 11.18 21.44
CA GLY A 96 5.82 12.13 22.00
C GLY A 96 5.31 13.17 21.00
N LYS A 97 5.67 13.05 19.71
CA LYS A 97 5.22 13.93 18.62
C LYS A 97 4.58 13.09 17.52
N VAL A 98 3.65 13.68 16.79
CA VAL A 98 2.92 13.03 15.70
C VAL A 98 3.07 13.85 14.43
N SER A 99 3.29 13.17 13.30
CA SER A 99 3.44 13.81 11.98
C SER A 99 2.18 13.67 11.11
N GLY A 100 1.27 12.76 11.47
CA GLY A 100 0.00 12.52 10.78
C GLY A 100 -1.23 12.81 11.63
N ALA A 101 -2.41 12.77 11.00
CA ALA A 101 -3.69 13.00 11.67
C ALA A 101 -4.29 11.71 12.31
N GLY A 102 -3.60 10.58 12.20
CA GLY A 102 -4.13 9.27 12.60
C GLY A 102 -5.20 8.75 11.65
N GLY A 103 -5.66 7.52 11.88
CA GLY A 103 -6.68 6.89 11.03
C GLY A 103 -8.00 7.63 11.11
N TYR A 104 -8.40 7.99 12.32
CA TYR A 104 -9.61 8.78 12.56
C TYR A 104 -9.53 10.15 11.90
N GLY A 105 -8.44 10.91 12.11
CA GLY A 105 -8.30 12.24 11.54
C GLY A 105 -8.31 12.21 10.02
N THR A 106 -7.56 11.29 9.41
CA THR A 106 -7.49 11.16 7.95
C THR A 106 -8.83 10.75 7.33
N LEU A 107 -9.45 9.66 7.78
CA LEU A 107 -10.63 9.15 7.07
C LEU A 107 -11.92 9.85 7.45
N ILE A 108 -12.10 10.32 8.68
CA ILE A 108 -13.30 11.07 9.04
C ILE A 108 -13.29 12.42 8.32
N ALA A 109 -12.18 13.14 8.33
CA ALA A 109 -12.09 14.43 7.66
C ALA A 109 -12.34 14.29 6.15
N PHE A 110 -11.70 13.31 5.50
CA PHE A 110 -11.95 13.00 4.09
C PHE A 110 -13.42 12.63 3.85
N SER A 111 -13.99 11.71 4.62
CA SER A 111 -15.34 11.20 4.39
C SER A 111 -16.40 12.28 4.57
N ILE A 112 -16.30 13.09 5.62
CA ILE A 112 -17.25 14.20 5.88
C ILE A 112 -17.17 15.22 4.75
N THR A 113 -15.97 15.68 4.40
CA THR A 113 -15.80 16.69 3.35
C THR A 113 -16.26 16.16 1.99
N PHE A 114 -15.90 14.93 1.64
CA PHE A 114 -16.30 14.30 0.40
C PHE A 114 -17.83 14.12 0.30
N LEU A 115 -18.47 13.58 1.35
CA LEU A 115 -19.92 13.39 1.40
C LEU A 115 -20.66 14.72 1.38
N LEU A 116 -20.19 15.73 2.12
CA LEU A 116 -20.75 17.08 2.08
C LEU A 116 -20.68 17.65 0.66
N GLY A 117 -19.53 17.53 -0.01
CA GLY A 117 -19.36 17.93 -1.39
C GLY A 117 -20.37 17.24 -2.32
N LEU A 118 -20.56 15.93 -2.19
CA LEU A 118 -21.54 15.17 -2.97
C LEU A 118 -22.99 15.60 -2.69
N LEU A 119 -23.35 15.83 -1.43
CA LEU A 119 -24.71 16.22 -1.03
C LEU A 119 -25.08 17.64 -1.49
N LEU A 120 -24.10 18.54 -1.60
CA LEU A 120 -24.30 19.89 -2.11
C LEU A 120 -24.35 19.95 -3.64
N ARG A 121 -23.92 18.89 -4.34
CA ARG A 121 -23.85 18.87 -5.80
C ARG A 121 -25.20 19.05 -6.51
N PRO A 122 -26.31 18.42 -6.07
CA PRO A 122 -27.62 18.62 -6.67
C PRO A 122 -28.16 20.05 -6.55
N LEU A 123 -27.63 20.84 -5.60
CA LEU A 123 -28.02 22.24 -5.39
C LEU A 123 -27.30 23.19 -6.38
N SER A 124 -26.47 22.67 -7.28
CA SER A 124 -25.68 23.44 -8.25
C SER A 124 -24.81 24.54 -7.61
N LEU A 125 -24.44 24.37 -6.33
CA LEU A 125 -23.56 25.30 -5.63
C LEU A 125 -22.12 25.09 -6.10
N GLU A 126 -21.46 26.15 -6.56
CA GLU A 126 -20.05 26.13 -6.93
C GLU A 126 -19.15 25.60 -5.80
N THR A 127 -19.55 25.88 -4.55
CA THR A 127 -18.92 25.39 -3.32
C THR A 127 -18.82 23.85 -3.26
N SER A 128 -19.75 23.11 -3.87
CA SER A 128 -19.69 21.64 -3.93
C SER A 128 -18.40 21.15 -4.60
N ASN A 129 -18.02 21.74 -5.74
CA ASN A 129 -16.82 21.36 -6.47
C ASN A 129 -15.56 21.71 -5.67
N THR A 130 -15.54 22.87 -5.01
CA THR A 130 -14.43 23.28 -4.15
C THR A 130 -14.25 22.34 -2.97
N ILE A 131 -15.35 21.92 -2.32
CA ILE A 131 -15.30 20.96 -1.20
C ILE A 131 -14.79 19.59 -1.70
N LEU A 132 -15.29 19.09 -2.84
CA LEU A 132 -14.83 17.82 -3.42
C LEU A 132 -13.34 17.88 -3.79
N LEU A 133 -12.88 18.98 -4.40
CA LEU A 133 -11.48 19.19 -4.72
C LEU A 133 -10.62 19.21 -3.45
N SER A 134 -11.02 19.95 -2.41
CA SER A 134 -10.32 20.01 -1.13
C SER A 134 -10.24 18.63 -0.45
N SER A 135 -11.29 17.82 -0.56
CA SER A 135 -11.30 16.44 -0.05
C SER A 135 -10.26 15.57 -0.76
N ASN A 136 -10.15 15.71 -2.09
CA ASN A 136 -9.15 15.00 -2.89
C ASN A 136 -7.73 15.48 -2.59
N ILE A 137 -7.52 16.79 -2.46
CA ILE A 137 -6.22 17.35 -2.06
C ILE A 137 -5.82 16.82 -0.68
N TYR A 138 -6.76 16.78 0.27
CA TYR A 138 -6.51 16.30 1.62
C TYR A 138 -6.05 14.83 1.64
N ILE A 139 -6.76 13.94 0.93
CA ILE A 139 -6.38 12.52 0.91
C ILE A 139 -5.05 12.27 0.17
N LEU A 140 -4.72 13.10 -0.82
CA LEU A 140 -3.42 13.11 -1.50
C LEU A 140 -2.29 13.59 -0.59
N LEU A 141 -2.51 14.64 0.19
CA LEU A 141 -1.53 15.13 1.17
C LEU A 141 -1.29 14.12 2.29
N SER A 142 -2.35 13.45 2.78
CA SER A 142 -2.21 12.31 3.70
C SER A 142 -1.37 11.20 3.07
N GLN A 143 -1.61 10.89 1.78
CA GLN A 143 -0.79 9.91 1.07
C GLN A 143 0.68 10.34 1.01
N LEU A 144 0.97 11.59 0.61
CA LEU A 144 2.34 12.09 0.55
C LEU A 144 3.04 12.01 1.92
N ASN A 145 2.34 12.41 2.98
CA ASN A 145 2.87 12.35 4.34
C ASN A 145 3.21 10.91 4.76
N LEU A 146 2.34 9.95 4.40
CA LEU A 146 2.54 8.55 4.72
C LEU A 146 3.81 7.95 4.08
N TYR A 147 4.18 8.42 2.89
CA TYR A 147 5.44 8.03 2.25
C TYR A 147 6.65 8.54 3.02
N ILE A 148 6.59 9.80 3.45
CA ILE A 148 7.66 10.43 4.24
C ILE A 148 7.84 9.66 5.54
N ARG A 149 6.74 9.34 6.22
CA ARG A 149 6.74 8.57 7.48
C ARG A 149 7.37 7.19 7.32
N ILE A 150 7.04 6.47 6.25
CA ILE A 150 7.66 5.17 5.98
C ILE A 150 9.16 5.29 5.72
N ASN A 151 9.59 6.29 4.95
CA ASN A 151 11.00 6.56 4.74
C ASN A 151 11.73 6.86 6.06
N GLU A 152 11.13 7.66 6.94
CA GLU A 152 11.68 7.95 8.26
C GLU A 152 11.79 6.70 9.13
N LEU A 153 10.84 5.77 9.06
CA LEU A 153 10.91 4.49 9.77
C LEU A 153 12.10 3.63 9.32
N TYR A 154 12.35 3.56 8.00
CA TYR A 154 13.50 2.84 7.45
C TYR A 154 14.82 3.55 7.78
N ALA A 155 14.87 4.89 7.67
CA ALA A 155 16.04 5.68 8.04
C ALA A 155 16.41 5.52 9.52
N LYS A 156 15.43 5.44 10.42
CA LYS A 156 15.65 5.17 11.86
C LYS A 156 16.26 3.79 12.13
N LYS A 157 16.02 2.80 11.26
CA LYS A 157 16.66 1.48 11.31
C LYS A 157 18.06 1.46 10.69
N GLY A 158 18.51 2.57 10.12
CA GLY A 158 19.76 2.64 9.36
C GLY A 158 19.65 1.99 7.98
N GLU A 159 18.43 1.78 7.49
CA GLU A 159 18.16 1.26 6.15
C GLU A 159 17.90 2.39 5.15
N ASP A 160 18.08 2.09 3.86
CA ASP A 160 17.79 3.04 2.78
C ASP A 160 16.28 3.33 2.71
N GLU A 161 15.95 4.60 2.50
CA GLU A 161 14.58 5.06 2.29
C GLU A 161 13.95 4.42 1.04
N PRO A 162 12.91 3.57 1.18
CA PRO A 162 12.44 2.75 0.07
C PRO A 162 11.54 3.50 -0.95
N LEU A 163 10.99 4.66 -0.59
CA LEU A 163 9.97 5.35 -1.38
C LEU A 163 10.43 6.72 -1.85
N HIS A 164 9.98 7.16 -3.02
CA HIS A 164 10.06 8.56 -3.44
C HIS A 164 8.73 9.23 -3.15
N ALA A 165 8.64 10.06 -2.10
CA ALA A 165 7.37 10.65 -1.66
C ALA A 165 6.62 11.40 -2.77
N TRP A 166 7.34 12.13 -3.63
CA TRP A 166 6.76 12.86 -4.77
C TRP A 166 6.09 11.95 -5.81
N TRP A 167 6.36 10.63 -5.80
CA TRP A 167 5.67 9.68 -6.68
C TRP A 167 4.17 9.56 -6.38
N ALA A 168 3.73 9.94 -5.19
CA ALA A 168 2.32 10.03 -4.84
C ALA A 168 1.56 11.07 -5.70
N LEU A 169 2.27 11.98 -6.38
CA LEU A 169 1.69 13.00 -7.26
C LEU A 169 1.64 12.58 -8.73
N LEU A 170 2.14 11.39 -9.08
CA LEU A 170 2.14 10.91 -10.46
C LEU A 170 0.70 10.59 -10.93
N PRO A 171 0.39 10.73 -12.22
CA PRO A 171 -0.94 10.42 -12.73
C PRO A 171 -1.21 8.90 -12.73
N PRO A 172 -2.49 8.50 -12.70
CA PRO A 172 -2.87 7.11 -12.96
C PRO A 172 -2.32 6.59 -14.30
N PRO A 173 -1.85 5.33 -14.36
CA PRO A 173 -1.92 4.29 -13.33
C PRO A 173 -0.72 4.24 -12.36
N VAL A 174 0.20 5.20 -12.44
CA VAL A 174 1.48 5.13 -11.69
C VAL A 174 1.24 5.35 -10.20
N ASP A 175 0.34 6.25 -9.81
CA ASP A 175 -0.07 6.47 -8.41
C ASP A 175 -0.50 5.19 -7.68
N VAL A 176 -1.30 4.34 -8.33
CA VAL A 176 -1.78 3.07 -7.79
C VAL A 176 -0.60 2.15 -7.49
N VAL A 177 0.27 2.02 -8.49
CA VAL A 177 1.46 1.15 -8.48
C VAL A 177 2.43 1.59 -7.38
N VAL A 178 2.60 2.89 -7.18
CA VAL A 178 3.39 3.47 -6.10
C VAL A 178 2.70 3.24 -4.75
N GLY A 179 1.37 3.36 -4.68
CA GLY A 179 0.57 2.99 -3.50
C GLY A 179 0.81 1.55 -3.04
N LEU A 180 0.99 0.61 -3.98
CA LEU A 180 1.34 -0.77 -3.65
C LEU A 180 2.74 -0.91 -3.03
N ARG A 181 3.73 -0.12 -3.49
CA ARG A 181 5.06 -0.06 -2.83
C ARG A 181 4.92 0.32 -1.37
N GLN A 182 4.11 1.33 -1.11
CA GLN A 182 3.84 1.78 0.25
C GLN A 182 3.29 0.67 1.14
N ILE A 183 2.33 -0.12 0.61
CA ILE A 183 1.76 -1.26 1.34
C ILE A 183 2.84 -2.31 1.65
N HIS A 184 3.63 -2.68 0.64
CA HIS A 184 4.68 -3.69 0.78
C HIS A 184 5.72 -3.31 1.84
N PHE A 185 6.32 -2.12 1.76
CA PHE A 185 7.37 -1.71 2.70
C PHE A 185 6.84 -1.50 4.11
N LEU A 186 5.62 -1.01 4.27
CA LEU A 186 5.02 -0.91 5.60
C LEU A 186 4.72 -2.28 6.22
N ALA A 187 4.20 -3.22 5.42
CA ALA A 187 3.96 -4.58 5.87
C ALA A 187 5.26 -5.29 6.26
N LYS A 188 6.34 -5.11 5.47
CA LYS A 188 7.66 -5.64 5.78
C LYS A 188 8.20 -5.07 7.09
N TYR A 189 8.15 -3.75 7.25
CA TYR A 189 8.54 -3.08 8.49
C TYR A 189 7.76 -3.63 9.71
N ALA A 190 6.44 -3.80 9.57
CA ALA A 190 5.59 -4.32 10.65
C ALA A 190 5.89 -5.78 11.01
N ALA A 191 6.26 -6.61 10.02
CA ALA A 191 6.71 -7.98 10.27
C ALA A 191 8.02 -8.00 11.06
N ASP A 192 8.97 -7.14 10.69
CA ASP A 192 10.25 -7.00 11.39
C ASP A 192 10.05 -6.53 12.84
N GLU A 193 9.18 -5.54 13.09
CA GLU A 193 8.86 -5.05 14.45
C GLU A 193 8.21 -6.11 15.35
N ARG A 194 7.58 -7.13 14.76
CA ARG A 194 6.93 -8.23 15.50
C ARG A 194 7.79 -9.49 15.58
N ASP A 195 9.05 -9.44 15.11
CA ASP A 195 9.94 -10.59 14.95
C ASP A 195 9.31 -11.74 14.15
N LEU A 196 8.48 -11.40 13.16
CA LEU A 196 7.85 -12.38 12.27
C LEU A 196 8.76 -12.68 11.09
N VAL A 197 8.71 -13.93 10.62
CA VAL A 197 9.32 -14.29 9.34
C VAL A 197 8.46 -13.69 8.23
N TRP A 198 9.07 -12.90 7.36
CA TRP A 198 8.38 -12.34 6.19
C TRP A 198 8.00 -13.47 5.22
N GLU A 199 6.73 -13.87 5.25
CA GLU A 199 6.13 -14.69 4.22
C GLU A 199 6.02 -13.85 2.95
N LYS A 200 6.70 -14.27 1.89
CA LYS A 200 6.80 -13.55 0.61
C LYS A 200 5.44 -13.02 0.16
N ASP A 201 5.43 -11.80 -0.37
CA ASP A 201 4.24 -11.16 -0.95
C ASP A 201 4.15 -11.47 -2.46
N PRO A 202 3.30 -12.41 -2.92
CA PRO A 202 3.33 -12.87 -4.30
C PRO A 202 3.01 -11.77 -5.31
N ILE A 203 2.20 -10.78 -4.92
CA ILE A 203 1.91 -9.63 -5.79
C ILE A 203 3.16 -8.77 -5.92
N SER A 204 3.78 -8.42 -4.80
CA SER A 204 4.87 -7.45 -4.78
C SER A 204 6.21 -8.01 -5.25
N GLU A 205 6.45 -9.29 -5.01
CA GLU A 205 7.75 -9.92 -5.26
C GLU A 205 7.77 -10.73 -6.54
N TRP A 206 6.62 -11.28 -6.98
CA TRP A 206 6.55 -12.09 -8.18
C TRP A 206 5.82 -11.36 -9.32
N MET A 207 4.57 -10.95 -9.12
CA MET A 207 3.76 -10.39 -10.21
C MET A 207 4.26 -9.01 -10.67
N PHE A 208 4.66 -8.16 -9.72
CA PHE A 208 5.12 -6.79 -9.98
C PHE A 208 6.42 -6.53 -9.21
N PRO A 209 7.58 -7.07 -9.65
CA PRO A 209 8.85 -7.02 -8.90
C PRO A 209 9.33 -5.60 -8.58
N PHE A 210 8.86 -4.64 -9.37
CA PHE A 210 9.05 -3.22 -9.15
C PHE A 210 8.53 -2.80 -7.78
N ILE A 211 7.49 -3.45 -7.21
CA ILE A 211 6.89 -3.05 -5.93
C ILE A 211 7.89 -3.29 -4.79
N SER A 212 8.57 -4.43 -4.79
CA SER A 212 9.55 -4.81 -3.77
C SER A 212 10.97 -4.31 -4.06
N SER A 213 11.23 -3.68 -5.21
CA SER A 213 12.56 -3.18 -5.57
C SER A 213 13.07 -2.15 -4.55
N PRO A 214 14.36 -2.19 -4.16
CA PRO A 214 15.03 -1.09 -3.45
C PRO A 214 14.85 0.24 -4.19
N ARG A 215 15.01 1.37 -3.47
CA ARG A 215 14.72 2.75 -3.92
C ARG A 215 14.94 2.92 -5.42
N PHE A 216 13.83 3.00 -6.14
CA PHE A 216 13.77 2.89 -7.59
C PHE A 216 13.48 4.25 -8.20
N THR A 217 14.38 4.79 -9.03
CA THR A 217 14.22 6.14 -9.59
C THR A 217 13.29 6.17 -10.80
N LEU A 218 12.80 7.36 -11.20
CA LEU A 218 11.90 7.47 -12.37
C LEU A 218 12.63 7.12 -13.66
N LYS A 219 13.94 7.43 -13.71
CA LYS A 219 14.80 7.01 -14.82
C LYS A 219 14.81 5.49 -14.92
N GLU A 220 15.09 4.79 -13.82
CA GLU A 220 15.09 3.32 -13.81
C GLU A 220 13.72 2.73 -14.06
N PHE A 221 12.65 3.41 -13.60
CA PHE A 221 11.29 3.04 -13.98
C PHE A 221 11.15 3.04 -15.49
N ILE A 222 11.55 4.09 -16.19
CA ILE A 222 11.44 4.15 -17.65
C ILE A 222 12.42 3.18 -18.35
N THR A 223 13.64 3.03 -17.84
CA THR A 223 14.71 2.29 -18.53
C THR A 223 14.76 0.80 -18.23
N GLN A 224 14.12 0.32 -17.15
CA GLN A 224 14.18 -1.07 -16.72
C GLN A 224 12.80 -1.73 -16.72
N PRO A 225 12.18 -1.90 -17.91
CA PRO A 225 10.86 -2.52 -18.03
C PRO A 225 10.84 -3.95 -17.48
N LYS A 226 12.00 -4.62 -17.40
CA LYS A 226 12.15 -5.94 -16.78
C LYS A 226 11.72 -6.01 -15.31
N ARG A 227 11.72 -4.88 -14.62
CA ARG A 227 11.28 -4.79 -13.22
C ARG A 227 9.77 -4.60 -13.09
N TRP A 228 9.05 -4.22 -14.14
CA TRP A 228 7.63 -3.84 -14.01
C TRP A 228 6.72 -5.01 -13.70
N PHE A 229 6.83 -6.09 -14.48
CA PHE A 229 5.96 -7.26 -14.37
C PHE A 229 6.76 -8.55 -14.51
N PHE A 230 6.23 -9.66 -14.00
CA PHE A 230 6.86 -10.97 -14.18
C PHE A 230 7.07 -11.32 -15.67
N PHE A 231 6.14 -10.93 -16.55
CA PHE A 231 6.21 -11.24 -17.98
C PHE A 231 7.16 -10.31 -18.74
N THR A 232 7.50 -9.14 -18.19
CA THR A 232 8.49 -8.24 -18.79
C THR A 232 9.92 -8.58 -18.39
N SER A 233 10.14 -9.53 -17.47
CA SER A 233 11.45 -9.94 -16.96
C SER A 233 12.50 -10.30 -18.02
N LYS A 234 12.06 -10.69 -19.23
CA LYS A 234 12.93 -11.06 -20.36
C LYS A 234 13.25 -9.89 -21.32
N ILE A 235 12.66 -8.71 -21.09
CA ILE A 235 12.88 -7.52 -21.92
C ILE A 235 14.23 -6.91 -21.54
N LYS A 236 15.03 -6.51 -22.53
CA LYS A 236 16.30 -5.82 -22.30
C LYS A 236 16.04 -4.42 -21.75
N ASP A 237 16.96 -3.94 -20.92
CA ASP A 237 16.93 -2.55 -20.46
C ASP A 237 17.10 -1.61 -21.66
N ILE A 238 16.48 -0.43 -21.56
CA ILE A 238 16.57 0.62 -22.56
C ILE A 238 17.79 1.47 -22.23
N GLU A 239 18.75 1.53 -23.14
CA GLU A 239 19.87 2.48 -23.07
C GLU A 239 19.36 3.87 -23.48
N LEU A 240 19.45 4.84 -22.56
CA LEU A 240 19.13 6.26 -22.78
C LEU A 240 20.40 7.11 -22.74
#